data_AF-A0A925KTV5-F1
#
_entry.id   AF-A0A925KTV5-F1
#
_cell.length_a   1.000
_cell.length_b   1.000
_cell.length_c   1.000
_cell.angle_alpha   90.00
_cell.angle_beta   90.00
_cell.angle_gamma   90.00
#
_symmetry.space_group_name_H-M   'P 1'
#
loop_
_entity.id
_entity.type
_entity.pdbx_description
1 polymer ?
#
loop_
_entity_poly.entity_id
_entity_poly.type
_entity_poly.pdbx_seq_one_letter_code
_entity_poly.pdbx_strand_id
1 'polypeptide(L)' 'MLKTFLFLAVLPALICFTTPFDELTQKERDAAAAYFSETQNNLEKALKGLSDNQLKWKPNDSTWSVEDCVEHIALS' A
#
# COMPACT_ATOMS: atom_id res chain seq x y z
N MET A 1 19.11 30.82 -38.06
CA MET A 1 17.71 31.12 -37.69
C MET A 1 16.85 29.87 -37.61
N LEU A 2 16.80 29.01 -38.64
CA LEU A 2 16.00 27.76 -38.62
C LEU A 2 16.43 26.73 -37.56
N LYS A 3 17.75 26.50 -37.37
CA LYS A 3 18.29 25.62 -36.30
C LYS A 3 17.94 26.11 -34.89
N THR A 4 17.93 27.43 -34.69
CA THR A 4 17.54 28.07 -33.43
C THR A 4 16.04 27.87 -33.16
N PHE A 5 15.21 27.96 -34.21
CA PHE A 5 13.77 27.70 -34.13
C PHE A 5 13.46 26.23 -33.84
N LEU A 6 14.21 25.29 -34.45
CA LEU A 6 14.14 23.86 -34.16
C LEU A 6 14.55 23.55 -32.72
N PHE A 7 15.62 24.17 -32.21
CA PHE A 7 16.03 24.01 -30.80
C PHE A 7 14.98 24.56 -29.82
N LEU A 8 14.33 25.67 -30.17
CA LEU A 8 13.30 26.32 -29.34
C LEU A 8 11.99 25.52 -29.28
N ALA A 9 11.69 24.72 -30.32
CA ALA A 9 10.51 23.87 -30.38
C ALA A 9 10.72 22.47 -29.74
N VAL A 10 11.95 21.95 -29.76
CA VAL A 10 12.27 20.61 -29.22
C VAL A 10 12.41 20.60 -27.69
N LEU A 11 12.92 21.68 -27.09
CA LEU A 11 13.14 21.76 -25.64
C LEU A 11 11.83 21.70 -24.80
N PRO A 12 10.74 22.41 -25.16
CA PRO A 12 9.47 22.31 -24.43
C PRO A 12 8.75 20.97 -24.65
N ALA A 13 8.89 20.37 -25.83
CA ALA A 13 8.28 19.08 -26.15
C ALA A 13 8.81 17.91 -25.30
N LEU A 14 10.04 18.02 -24.79
CA LEU A 14 10.66 17.04 -23.89
C LEU A 14 10.17 17.16 -22.43
N ILE A 15 9.65 18.32 -22.03
CA ILE A 15 9.23 18.61 -20.64
C ILE A 15 7.72 18.37 -20.45
N CYS A 16 6.93 18.35 -21.53
CA CYS A 16 5.48 18.10 -21.46
C CYS A 16 5.05 16.72 -20.90
N PHE A 17 5.98 15.79 -20.68
CA PHE A 17 5.69 14.47 -20.12
C PHE A 17 6.09 14.32 -18.64
N THR A 18 6.54 15.37 -17.96
CA THR A 18 6.82 15.29 -16.52
C THR A 18 5.53 15.46 -15.73
N THR A 19 4.96 14.36 -15.24
CA THR A 19 3.94 14.43 -14.18
C THR A 19 4.65 14.82 -12.88
N PRO A 20 4.19 15.86 -12.17
CA PRO A 20 4.69 16.12 -10.82
C PRO A 20 4.39 14.87 -9.98
N PHE A 21 5.46 14.24 -9.50
CA PHE A 21 5.37 13.12 -8.57
C PHE A 21 5.26 13.73 -7.17
N ASP A 22 4.07 13.66 -6.56
CA ASP A 22 3.91 13.96 -5.14
C ASP A 22 4.54 12.81 -4.35
N GLU A 23 5.83 12.94 -4.07
CA GLU A 23 6.50 12.05 -3.14
C GLU A 23 5.92 12.27 -1.74
N LEU A 24 5.64 11.20 -1.01
CA LEU A 24 5.25 11.29 0.39
C LEU A 24 6.29 12.11 1.15
N THR A 25 5.83 13.09 1.92
CA THR A 25 6.69 13.80 2.87
C THR A 25 7.23 12.85 3.93
N GLN A 26 8.32 13.23 4.61
CA GLN A 26 8.86 12.41 5.68
C GLN A 26 7.82 12.15 6.79
N LYS A 27 7.01 13.17 7.12
CA LYS A 27 5.94 13.05 8.11
C LYS A 27 4.89 12.01 7.72
N GLU A 28 4.50 11.95 6.45
CA GLU A 28 3.53 10.97 5.96
C GLU A 28 4.10 9.55 5.98
N ARG A 29 5.39 9.39 5.63
CA ARG A 29 6.08 8.11 5.74
C ARG A 29 6.16 7.62 7.19
N ASP A 30 6.54 8.51 8.11
CA ASP A 30 6.63 8.18 9.53
C ASP A 30 5.25 7.80 10.09
N ALA A 31 4.20 8.53 9.71
CA ALA A 31 2.82 8.21 10.09
C ALA A 31 2.37 6.85 9.53
N ALA A 32 2.68 6.54 8.27
CA ALA A 32 2.34 5.25 7.66
C ALA A 32 3.05 4.08 8.37
N ALA A 33 4.35 4.23 8.68
CA ALA A 33 5.11 3.21 9.40
C ALA A 33 4.61 2.98 10.84
N ALA A 34 4.27 4.07 11.53
CA ALA A 34 3.67 4.00 12.86
C ALA A 34 2.32 3.30 12.82
N TYR A 35 1.45 3.67 11.86
CA TYR A 35 0.14 3.07 11.71
C TYR A 35 0.21 1.59 11.33
N PHE A 36 1.14 1.21 10.45
CA PHE A 36 1.39 -0.19 10.12
C PHE A 36 1.71 -1.00 11.38
N SER A 37 2.65 -0.52 12.19
CA SER A 37 3.03 -1.16 13.46
C SER A 37 1.85 -1.24 14.45
N GLU A 38 1.03 -0.19 14.51
CA GLU A 38 -0.19 -0.18 15.34
C GLU A 38 -1.18 -1.25 14.89
N THR A 39 -1.46 -1.34 13.58
CA THR A 39 -2.39 -2.32 13.03
C THR A 39 -1.93 -3.76 13.23
N GLN A 40 -0.62 -4.02 13.12
CA GLN A 40 -0.05 -5.33 13.44
C GLN A 40 -0.30 -5.72 14.91
N ASN A 41 -0.01 -4.81 15.84
CA ASN A 41 -0.26 -5.04 17.27
C ASN A 41 -1.75 -5.25 17.58
N ASN A 42 -2.63 -4.52 16.88
CA ASN A 42 -4.08 -4.66 17.05
C ASN A 42 -4.57 -6.00 16.51
N LEU A 43 -4.02 -6.48 15.40
CA LEU A 43 -4.30 -7.81 14.87
C LEU A 43 -3.91 -8.89 15.88
N GLU A 44 -2.68 -8.86 16.41
CA GLU A 44 -2.23 -9.83 17.42
C GLU A 44 -3.13 -9.86 18.66
N LYS A 45 -3.56 -8.68 19.15
CA LYS A 45 -4.50 -8.57 20.26
C LYS A 45 -5.87 -9.15 19.93
N ALA A 46 -6.37 -8.93 18.72
CA ALA A 46 -7.66 -9.45 18.28
C ALA A 46 -7.67 -10.98 18.16
N LEU A 47 -6.52 -11.57 17.78
CA LEU A 47 -6.37 -13.03 17.70
C LEU A 47 -6.13 -13.69 19.06
N LYS A 48 -5.67 -12.93 20.05
CA LYS A 48 -5.29 -13.45 21.36
C LYS A 48 -6.48 -14.13 22.05
N GLY A 49 -6.32 -15.42 22.33
CA GLY A 49 -7.30 -16.21 23.07
C GLY A 49 -8.39 -16.85 22.19
N LEU A 50 -8.36 -16.66 20.88
CA LEU A 50 -9.17 -17.47 19.96
C LEU A 50 -8.66 -18.91 19.96
N SER A 51 -9.59 -19.86 20.05
CA SER A 51 -9.29 -21.28 19.85
C SER A 51 -9.17 -21.62 18.36
N ASP A 52 -8.53 -22.74 18.05
CA ASP A 52 -8.41 -23.26 16.68
C ASP A 52 -9.76 -23.37 15.98
N ASN A 53 -10.79 -23.83 16.69
CA ASN A 53 -12.14 -23.94 16.13
C ASN A 53 -12.75 -22.57 15.77
N GLN A 54 -12.43 -21.52 16.52
CA GLN A 54 -12.89 -20.16 16.22
C GLN A 54 -12.09 -19.54 15.08
N LEU A 55 -10.78 -19.77 15.03
CA LEU A 55 -9.92 -19.31 13.94
C LEU A 55 -10.31 -19.90 12.59
N LYS A 56 -10.68 -21.19 12.59
CA LYS A 56 -11.09 -21.97 11.42
C LYS A 56 -12.59 -21.92 11.12
N TRP A 57 -13.37 -21.19 11.92
CA TRP A 57 -14.81 -21.14 11.72
C TRP A 57 -15.15 -20.41 10.43
N LYS A 58 -16.14 -20.94 9.70
CA LYS A 58 -16.65 -20.38 8.45
C LYS A 58 -18.17 -20.41 8.46
N PRO A 59 -18.87 -19.31 8.12
CA PRO A 59 -20.32 -19.32 8.00
C PRO A 59 -20.82 -20.14 6.79
N ASN A 60 -20.00 -20.25 5.73
CA ASN A 60 -20.25 -21.09 4.55
C ASN A 60 -18.94 -21.31 3.77
N ASP A 61 -18.96 -22.25 2.81
CA ASP A 61 -17.77 -22.67 2.06
C ASP A 61 -17.17 -21.57 1.15
N SER A 62 -17.95 -20.54 0.82
CA SER A 62 -17.51 -19.43 -0.05
C SER A 62 -16.86 -18.27 0.71
N THR A 63 -16.71 -18.37 2.03
CA THR A 63 -16.10 -17.32 2.87
C THR A 63 -14.70 -17.70 3.32
N TRP A 64 -13.92 -16.73 3.78
CA TRP A 64 -12.63 -16.98 4.44
C TRP A 64 -12.82 -17.06 5.96
N SER A 65 -12.08 -17.97 6.57
CA SER A 65 -11.95 -18.01 8.03
C SER A 65 -11.04 -16.88 8.52
N VAL A 66 -10.96 -16.68 9.84
CA VAL A 66 -10.00 -15.73 10.41
C VAL A 66 -8.58 -16.18 10.13
N GLU A 67 -8.30 -17.48 10.21
CA GLU A 67 -7.00 -18.08 9.86
C GLU A 67 -6.60 -17.77 8.41
N ASP A 68 -7.49 -18.01 7.45
CA ASP A 68 -7.24 -17.74 6.02
C ASP A 68 -6.89 -16.25 5.78
N CYS A 69 -7.64 -15.34 6.41
CA CYS A 69 -7.39 -13.90 6.31
C CYS A 69 -6.03 -13.50 6.89
N VAL A 70 -5.66 -14.06 8.04
CA VAL A 70 -4.37 -13.75 8.70
C VAL A 70 -3.20 -14.28 7.88
N GLU A 71 -3.31 -15.50 7.34
CA GLU A 71 -2.30 -16.06 6.44
C GLU A 71 -2.11 -15.19 5.20
N HIS A 72 -3.21 -14.74 4.58
CA HIS A 72 -3.14 -13.85 3.43
C HIS A 72 -2.44 -12.51 3.75
N ILE A 73 -2.77 -11.90 4.90
CA ILE A 73 -2.14 -10.65 5.34
C ILE A 73 -0.65 -10.86 5.63
N ALA A 74 -0.28 -11.97 6.28
CA ALA A 74 1.10 -12.22 6.71
C ALA A 74 2.05 -12.60 5.55
N LEU A 75 1.52 -13.16 4.46
CA LEU A 75 2.29 -13.57 3.29
C LEU A 75 2.35 -12.51 2.17
N SER A 76 1.56 -11.44 2.27
CA SER A 76 1.51 -10.34 1.29
C SER A 76 2.48 -9.22 1.64
#